data_AF-X0QMJ6-F1
#
_entry.id   AF-X0QMJ6-F1
#
_cell.length_a   1.000
_cell.length_b   1.000
_cell.length_c   1.000
_cell.angle_alpha   90.00
_cell.angle_beta   90.00
_cell.angle_gamma   90.00
#
_symmetry.space_group_name_H-M   'P 1'
#
loop_
_entity.id
_entity.type
_entity.pdbx_description
1 polymer ?
#
loop_
_entity_poly.entity_id
_entity_poly.type
_entity_poly.pdbx_seq_one_letter_code
_entity_poly.pdbx_strand_id
1 'polypeptide(L)'
;MPLITYVNLVKLKQLKKAGNIAADGAIIIAQGENKAFLLEVNCQTDFVAKDDSFTAFAEKVANLALENNVTDVAAISELSYGEGQTVEEARVSLVQKIGENIQIRRVETLEGANIAAYRHGLRIGVVVSYEGGDADTGKNLAMHIAAFNPVAVDDEDVAADVLAREKDIIEAKARESGKPDNIVEKNDRRWPT
;
A
#
# COMPACT_ATOMS: atom_id res chain seq x y z
N MET A 1 19.05 -9.21 14.98
CA MET A 1 17.65 -9.46 14.57
C MET A 1 17.66 -9.70 13.07
N PRO A 2 16.86 -10.64 12.54
CA PRO A 2 16.68 -10.74 11.10
C PRO A 2 16.06 -9.43 10.61
N LEU A 3 16.61 -8.86 9.53
CA LEU A 3 16.09 -7.61 8.99
C LEU A 3 14.76 -7.90 8.29
N ILE A 4 13.67 -7.35 8.82
CA ILE A 4 12.36 -7.36 8.16
C ILE A 4 12.08 -5.94 7.71
N THR A 5 11.68 -5.77 6.45
CA THR A 5 11.19 -4.50 5.94
C THR A 5 9.97 -4.80 5.09
N TYR A 6 8.95 -3.95 5.14
CA TYR A 6 7.78 -4.11 4.30
C TYR A 6 7.31 -2.77 3.76
N VAL A 7 6.61 -2.85 2.64
CA VAL A 7 5.77 -1.78 2.14
C VAL A 7 4.37 -2.33 1.93
N ASN A 8 3.37 -1.53 2.25
CA ASN A 8 2.00 -1.87 1.95
C ASN A 8 1.28 -0.70 1.30
N LEU A 9 0.39 -1.04 0.38
CA LEU A 9 -0.59 -0.11 -0.13
C LEU A 9 -1.95 -0.57 0.31
N VAL A 10 -2.52 0.22 1.23
CA VAL A 10 -3.93 0.16 1.56
C VAL A 10 -4.63 1.25 0.76
N LYS A 11 -5.64 0.86 -0.01
CA LYS A 11 -6.52 1.81 -0.69
C LYS A 11 -7.22 2.69 0.34
N LEU A 12 -6.95 3.99 0.29
CA LEU A 12 -7.54 4.96 1.21
C LEU A 12 -8.99 5.23 0.80
N LYS A 13 -9.91 5.18 1.78
CA LYS A 13 -11.31 5.54 1.57
C LYS A 13 -11.42 7.06 1.42
N GLN A 14 -11.41 7.57 0.19
CA GLN A 14 -11.72 8.98 -0.07
C GLN A 14 -13.22 9.24 0.08
N LEU A 15 -13.59 10.30 0.80
CA LEU A 15 -14.98 10.75 0.91
C LEU A 15 -15.45 11.23 -0.47
N LYS A 16 -16.48 10.58 -1.03
CA LYS A 16 -17.12 10.97 -2.29
C LYS A 16 -17.63 12.41 -2.18
N LYS A 17 -16.86 13.39 -2.65
CA LYS A 17 -17.40 14.69 -3.06
C LYS A 17 -18.01 14.50 -4.46
N ALA A 18 -19.08 15.23 -4.77
CA ALA A 18 -19.72 15.17 -6.08
C ALA A 18 -18.71 15.59 -7.17
N GLY A 19 -18.24 14.63 -7.97
CA GLY A 19 -17.23 14.82 -9.03
C GLY A 19 -16.63 13.50 -9.50
N ASN A 20 -15.86 13.53 -10.59
CA ASN A 20 -15.21 12.37 -11.23
C ASN A 20 -14.01 11.81 -10.42
N ILE A 21 -14.19 11.63 -9.11
CA ILE A 21 -13.14 11.17 -8.21
C ILE A 21 -12.90 9.67 -8.45
N ALA A 22 -11.69 9.33 -8.86
CA ALA A 22 -11.22 7.95 -8.97
C ALA A 22 -10.80 7.44 -7.58
N ALA A 23 -11.79 7.07 -6.76
CA ALA A 23 -11.56 6.53 -5.40
C ALA A 23 -11.60 4.99 -5.36
N ASP A 24 -12.02 4.35 -6.45
CA ASP A 24 -11.97 2.90 -6.62
C ASP A 24 -10.67 2.45 -7.35
N GLY A 25 -10.58 1.21 -7.84
CA GLY A 25 -9.39 0.67 -8.54
C GLY A 25 -8.66 -0.45 -7.79
N ALA A 26 -7.42 -0.73 -8.21
CA ALA A 26 -6.66 -1.90 -7.81
C ALA A 26 -5.21 -1.58 -7.39
N ILE A 27 -4.73 -2.35 -6.42
CA ILE A 27 -3.30 -2.50 -6.14
C ILE A 27 -2.77 -3.68 -6.96
N ILE A 28 -1.73 -3.44 -7.76
CA ILE A 28 -1.00 -4.45 -8.53
C ILE A 28 0.38 -4.63 -7.91
N ILE A 29 0.89 -5.87 -7.89
CA ILE A 29 2.27 -6.16 -7.48
C ILE A 29 2.99 -6.77 -8.68
N ALA A 30 4.08 -6.14 -9.12
CA ALA A 30 5.04 -6.70 -10.06
C ALA A 30 6.30 -7.10 -9.29
N GLN A 31 6.81 -8.31 -9.50
CA GLN A 31 7.91 -8.86 -8.74
C GLN A 31 9.02 -9.38 -9.66
N GLY A 32 10.24 -8.90 -9.46
CA GLY A 32 11.47 -9.47 -9.99
C GLY A 32 12.19 -10.32 -8.93
N GLU A 33 13.43 -10.70 -9.18
CA GLU A 33 14.18 -11.59 -8.28
C GLU A 33 14.42 -10.96 -6.90
N ASN A 34 14.87 -9.70 -6.87
CA ASN A 34 15.29 -8.99 -5.66
C ASN A 34 14.58 -7.65 -5.46
N LYS A 35 13.54 -7.38 -6.25
CA LYS A 35 12.77 -6.14 -6.18
C LYS A 35 11.31 -6.39 -6.51
N ALA A 36 10.42 -5.67 -5.84
CA ALA A 36 9.00 -5.64 -6.17
C ALA A 36 8.47 -4.21 -6.18
N PHE A 37 7.46 -4.00 -7.03
CA PHE A 37 6.73 -2.75 -7.21
C PHE A 37 5.28 -2.98 -6.82
N LEU A 38 4.74 -2.06 -6.02
CA LEU A 38 3.32 -1.99 -5.70
C LEU A 38 2.77 -0.75 -6.40
N LEU A 39 1.93 -0.96 -7.40
CA LEU A 39 1.29 0.11 -8.18
C LEU A 39 -0.17 0.25 -7.75
N GLU A 40 -0.58 1.45 -7.36
CA GLU A 40 -1.99 1.80 -7.19
C GLU A 40 -2.51 2.49 -8.46
N VAL A 41 -3.49 1.86 -9.12
CA VAL A 41 -4.25 2.46 -10.22
C VAL A 41 -5.69 2.63 -9.77
N ASN A 42 -6.22 3.84 -9.89
CA ASN A 42 -7.59 4.14 -9.49
C ASN A 42 -8.54 4.24 -10.67
N CYS A 43 -9.81 3.95 -10.40
CA CYS A 43 -10.96 4.21 -11.25
C CYS A 43 -12.13 4.73 -10.40
N GLN A 44 -13.30 5.02 -10.99
CA GLN A 44 -14.41 5.60 -10.23
C GLN A 44 -15.28 4.54 -9.56
N THR A 45 -15.46 3.37 -10.18
CA THR A 45 -16.30 2.28 -9.68
C THR A 45 -15.56 0.97 -9.51
N ASP A 46 -16.07 0.10 -8.65
CA ASP A 46 -15.53 -1.24 -8.44
C ASP A 46 -15.84 -2.19 -9.61
N PHE A 47 -16.81 -1.86 -10.46
CA PHE A 47 -17.08 -2.56 -11.71
C PHE A 47 -15.90 -2.40 -12.67
N VAL A 48 -15.40 -1.17 -12.86
CA VAL A 48 -14.20 -0.94 -13.69
C VAL A 48 -12.95 -1.54 -13.07
N ALA A 49 -12.82 -1.52 -11.75
CA ALA A 49 -11.67 -2.14 -11.07
C ALA A 49 -11.56 -3.66 -11.34
N LYS A 50 -12.67 -4.31 -11.72
CA LYS A 50 -12.77 -5.73 -12.05
C LYS A 50 -12.82 -5.98 -13.56
N ASP A 51 -12.77 -4.93 -14.39
CA ASP A 51 -12.75 -5.07 -15.85
C ASP A 51 -11.39 -5.62 -16.31
N ASP A 52 -11.42 -6.52 -17.30
CA ASP A 52 -10.22 -7.17 -17.82
C ASP A 52 -9.28 -6.18 -18.52
N SER A 53 -9.82 -5.16 -19.20
CA SER A 53 -9.01 -4.14 -19.88
C SER A 53 -8.30 -3.25 -18.85
N PHE A 54 -8.98 -2.89 -17.76
CA PHE A 54 -8.39 -2.17 -16.65
C PHE A 54 -7.28 -2.98 -15.97
N THR A 55 -7.56 -4.25 -15.66
CA THR A 55 -6.60 -5.14 -15.00
C THR A 55 -5.36 -5.34 -15.86
N ALA A 56 -5.53 -5.64 -17.15
CA ALA A 56 -4.43 -5.82 -18.08
C ALA A 56 -3.57 -4.56 -18.24
N PHE A 57 -4.20 -3.37 -18.27
CA PHE A 57 -3.48 -2.11 -18.29
C PHE A 57 -2.65 -1.91 -17.03
N ALA A 58 -3.26 -2.06 -15.85
CA ALA A 58 -2.57 -1.85 -14.59
C ALA A 58 -1.40 -2.85 -14.38
N GLU A 59 -1.59 -4.11 -14.77
CA GLU A 59 -0.54 -5.14 -14.74
C GLU A 59 0.62 -4.81 -15.68
N LYS A 60 0.33 -4.41 -16.91
CA LYS A 60 1.37 -4.03 -17.88
C LYS A 60 2.15 -2.81 -17.41
N VAL A 61 1.48 -1.79 -16.88
CA VAL A 61 2.15 -0.60 -16.33
C VAL A 61 3.07 -0.97 -15.15
N ALA A 62 2.61 -1.84 -14.25
CA ALA A 62 3.44 -2.28 -13.12
C ALA A 62 4.69 -3.03 -13.58
N ASN A 63 4.57 -3.89 -14.59
CA ASN A 63 5.71 -4.60 -15.17
C ASN A 63 6.68 -3.65 -15.87
N LEU A 64 6.17 -2.70 -16.68
CA LEU A 64 7.01 -1.71 -17.35
C LEU A 64 7.79 -0.84 -16.34
N ALA A 65 7.12 -0.43 -15.25
CA ALA A 65 7.76 0.33 -14.19
C ALA A 65 8.87 -0.47 -13.50
N LEU A 66 8.64 -1.75 -13.22
CA LEU A 66 9.65 -2.66 -12.66
C LEU A 66 10.83 -2.86 -13.63
N GLU A 67 10.56 -3.19 -14.89
CA GLU A 67 11.56 -3.46 -15.93
C GLU A 67 12.48 -2.26 -16.19
N ASN A 68 11.92 -1.05 -16.15
CA ASN A 68 12.66 0.20 -16.36
C ASN A 68 13.15 0.82 -15.05
N ASN A 69 12.83 0.21 -13.90
CA ASN A 69 13.16 0.70 -12.57
C ASN A 69 12.71 2.16 -12.32
N VAL A 70 11.48 2.51 -12.74
CA VAL A 70 10.93 3.88 -12.64
C VAL A 70 9.84 3.92 -11.58
N THR A 71 10.01 4.77 -10.56
CA THR A 71 9.08 4.91 -9.42
C THR A 71 8.25 6.19 -9.44
N ASP A 72 8.68 7.19 -10.20
CA ASP A 72 7.93 8.44 -10.37
C ASP A 72 6.76 8.23 -11.34
N VAL A 73 5.55 8.60 -10.91
CA VAL A 73 4.33 8.39 -11.70
C VAL A 73 4.35 9.18 -13.00
N ALA A 74 4.89 10.40 -13.01
CA ALA A 74 4.96 11.19 -14.24
C ALA A 74 5.94 10.56 -15.24
N ALA A 75 7.08 10.05 -14.76
CA ALA A 75 8.02 9.30 -15.59
C ALA A 75 7.44 7.96 -16.08
N ILE A 76 6.65 7.25 -15.28
CA ILE A 76 5.94 6.03 -15.71
C ILE A 76 4.98 6.32 -16.87
N SER A 77 4.27 7.45 -16.82
CA SER A 77 3.35 7.87 -17.89
C SER A 77 4.04 8.04 -19.25
N GLU A 78 5.33 8.35 -19.28
CA GLU A 78 6.13 8.51 -20.50
C GLU A 78 6.77 7.21 -21.01
N LEU A 79 6.68 6.11 -20.26
CA LEU A 79 7.23 4.83 -20.70
C LEU A 79 6.53 4.33 -21.96
N SER A 80 7.28 3.62 -22.80
CA SER A 80 6.71 2.94 -23.97
C SER A 80 5.76 1.84 -23.52
N TYR A 81 4.50 1.95 -23.93
CA TYR A 81 3.47 0.93 -23.77
C TYR A 81 3.45 -0.05 -24.96
N GLY A 82 4.37 0.10 -25.92
CA GLY A 82 4.44 -0.70 -27.15
C GLY A 82 3.72 -0.05 -28.34
N GLU A 83 4.03 -0.53 -29.55
CA GLU A 83 3.42 -0.04 -30.80
C GLU A 83 3.56 1.48 -31.04
N GLY A 84 4.59 2.10 -30.44
CA GLY A 84 4.83 3.54 -30.53
C GLY A 84 3.96 4.40 -29.60
N GLN A 85 3.18 3.77 -28.71
CA GLN A 85 2.31 4.44 -27.73
C GLN A 85 3.01 4.55 -26.37
N THR A 86 2.78 5.65 -25.65
CA THR A 86 3.16 5.84 -24.25
C THR A 86 2.13 5.27 -23.28
N VAL A 87 2.50 5.09 -22.00
CA VAL A 87 1.55 4.69 -20.94
C VAL A 87 0.40 5.69 -20.80
N GLU A 88 0.66 7.00 -20.91
CA GLU A 88 -0.38 8.03 -20.83
C GLU A 88 -1.36 7.94 -21.99
N GLU A 89 -0.87 7.77 -23.21
CA GLU A 89 -1.75 7.61 -24.37
C GLU A 89 -2.61 6.35 -24.25
N ALA A 90 -2.04 5.24 -23.76
CA ALA A 90 -2.78 4.00 -23.51
C ALA A 90 -3.86 4.21 -22.43
N ARG A 91 -3.53 4.96 -21.36
CA ARG A 91 -4.49 5.33 -20.31
C ARG A 91 -5.64 6.16 -20.89
N VAL A 92 -5.35 7.15 -21.73
CA VAL A 92 -6.36 7.99 -22.39
C VAL A 92 -7.28 7.14 -23.27
N SER A 93 -6.72 6.24 -24.09
CA SER A 93 -7.53 5.30 -24.89
C SER A 93 -8.41 4.41 -24.02
N LEU A 94 -7.92 3.94 -22.88
CA LEU A 94 -8.69 3.13 -21.94
C LEU A 94 -9.83 3.94 -21.31
N VAL A 95 -9.58 5.18 -20.91
CA VAL A 95 -10.62 6.11 -20.39
C VAL A 95 -11.70 6.34 -21.43
N GLN A 96 -11.35 6.53 -22.71
CA GLN A 96 -12.32 6.70 -23.79
C GLN A 96 -13.16 5.44 -24.01
N LYS A 97 -12.55 4.26 -23.89
CA LYS A 97 -13.24 2.96 -24.04
C LYS A 97 -14.20 2.68 -22.88
N ILE A 98 -13.76 2.94 -21.64
CA ILE A 98 -14.50 2.60 -20.43
C ILE A 98 -15.51 3.69 -20.04
N GLY A 99 -15.20 4.95 -20.31
CA GLY A 99 -16.04 6.09 -19.92
C GLY A 99 -15.88 6.53 -18.46
N GLU A 100 -14.87 6.01 -17.74
CA GLU A 100 -14.51 6.44 -16.39
C GLU A 100 -13.09 7.00 -16.33
N ASN A 101 -12.87 7.94 -15.43
CA ASN A 101 -11.53 8.45 -15.10
C ASN A 101 -10.68 7.33 -14.48
N ILE A 102 -9.50 7.09 -15.07
CA ILE A 102 -8.50 6.12 -14.61
C ILE A 102 -7.21 6.86 -14.34
N GLN A 103 -6.58 6.65 -13.19
CA GLN A 103 -5.35 7.35 -12.81
C GLN A 103 -4.33 6.39 -12.22
N ILE A 104 -3.08 6.50 -12.67
CA ILE A 104 -1.95 5.92 -11.95
C ILE A 104 -1.69 6.85 -10.76
N ARG A 105 -1.81 6.35 -9.54
CA ARG A 105 -1.82 7.20 -8.34
C ARG A 105 -0.47 7.25 -7.64
N ARG A 106 0.12 6.09 -7.37
CA ARG A 106 1.41 5.98 -6.66
C ARG A 106 2.05 4.63 -6.88
N VAL A 107 3.36 4.61 -6.67
CA VAL A 107 4.19 3.43 -6.65
C VAL A 107 4.97 3.39 -5.35
N GLU A 108 5.02 2.22 -4.74
CA GLU A 108 5.99 1.88 -3.70
C GLU A 108 6.88 0.76 -4.20
N THR A 109 8.12 0.72 -3.74
CA THR A 109 9.06 -0.34 -4.08
C THR A 109 9.70 -0.92 -2.86
N LEU A 110 10.04 -2.20 -2.94
CA LEU A 110 10.85 -2.87 -1.94
C LEU A 110 11.92 -3.71 -2.63
N GLU A 111 13.14 -3.60 -2.14
CA GLU A 111 14.27 -4.44 -2.54
C GLU A 111 14.67 -5.36 -1.41
N GLY A 112 15.20 -6.54 -1.74
CA GLY A 112 15.61 -7.52 -0.75
C GLY A 112 15.98 -8.88 -1.32
N ALA A 113 16.73 -9.67 -0.56
CA ALA A 113 17.18 -10.99 -0.99
C ALA A 113 16.04 -12.03 -1.06
N ASN A 114 15.19 -12.07 -0.03
CA ASN A 114 13.93 -12.83 -0.07
C ASN A 114 12.77 -11.86 -0.03
N ILE A 115 11.87 -11.97 -1.00
CA ILE A 115 10.67 -11.14 -1.11
C ILE A 115 9.43 -12.03 -1.16
N ALA A 116 8.47 -11.74 -0.30
CA ALA A 116 7.14 -12.32 -0.35
C ALA A 116 6.10 -11.22 -0.59
N ALA A 117 5.13 -11.52 -1.46
CA ALA A 117 4.04 -10.62 -1.79
C ALA A 117 2.69 -11.26 -1.44
N TYR A 118 1.77 -10.44 -0.95
CA TYR A 118 0.38 -10.85 -0.70
C TYR A 118 -0.59 -9.77 -1.17
N ARG A 119 -1.62 -10.18 -1.91
CA ARG A 119 -2.74 -9.33 -2.31
C ARG A 119 -4.02 -9.85 -1.67
N HIS A 120 -4.74 -8.98 -0.97
CA HIS A 120 -6.07 -9.27 -0.45
C HIS A 120 -7.13 -8.64 -1.36
N GLY A 121 -7.52 -9.38 -2.40
CA GLY A 121 -8.35 -8.86 -3.48
C GLY A 121 -7.68 -7.69 -4.19
N LEU A 122 -8.47 -6.66 -4.56
CA LEU A 122 -7.97 -5.48 -5.27
C LEU A 122 -7.50 -4.35 -4.34
N ARG A 123 -7.77 -4.43 -3.03
CA ARG A 123 -7.72 -3.27 -2.13
C ARG A 123 -6.43 -3.14 -1.33
N ILE A 124 -5.76 -4.26 -1.06
CA ILE A 124 -4.58 -4.32 -0.21
C ILE A 124 -3.50 -5.12 -0.92
N GLY A 125 -2.33 -4.51 -1.09
CA GLY A 125 -1.11 -5.20 -1.47
C GLY A 125 -0.03 -5.00 -0.41
N VAL A 126 0.68 -6.07 -0.10
CA VAL A 126 1.80 -6.08 0.84
C VAL A 126 2.98 -6.77 0.17
N VAL A 127 4.16 -6.19 0.31
CA VAL A 127 5.42 -6.83 -0.02
C VAL A 127 6.30 -6.77 1.21
N VAL A 128 6.95 -7.89 1.52
CA VAL A 128 7.86 -8.02 2.65
C VAL A 128 9.20 -8.54 2.15
N SER A 129 10.27 -7.90 2.59
CA SER A 129 11.62 -8.44 2.54
C SER A 129 11.96 -9.02 3.91
N TYR A 130 12.54 -10.22 3.91
CA TYR A 130 12.80 -10.96 5.13
C TYR A 130 14.05 -11.81 5.04
N GLU A 131 14.64 -12.11 6.20
CA GLU A 131 15.76 -13.03 6.36
C GLU A 131 15.36 -14.25 7.18
N GLY A 132 15.80 -15.43 6.71
CA GLY A 132 15.48 -16.72 7.35
C GLY A 132 14.05 -17.20 7.09
N GLY A 133 13.73 -18.40 7.59
CA GLY A 133 12.47 -19.06 7.29
C GLY A 133 12.37 -19.53 5.84
N ASP A 134 11.20 -20.05 5.48
CA ASP A 134 10.86 -20.53 4.14
C ASP A 134 9.90 -19.56 3.40
N ALA A 135 9.47 -19.93 2.20
CA ALA A 135 8.50 -19.15 1.43
C ALA A 135 7.15 -19.00 2.15
N ASP A 136 6.73 -20.02 2.91
CA ASP A 136 5.49 -19.97 3.69
C ASP A 136 5.59 -18.97 4.84
N THR A 137 6.75 -18.85 5.47
CA THR A 137 7.03 -17.82 6.49
C THR A 137 6.84 -16.41 5.91
N GLY A 138 7.46 -16.11 4.77
CA GLY A 138 7.32 -14.81 4.11
C GLY A 138 5.87 -14.50 3.71
N LYS A 139 5.16 -15.50 3.17
CA LYS A 139 3.74 -15.36 2.82
C LYS A 139 2.87 -15.08 4.03
N ASN A 140 3.04 -15.83 5.12
CA ASN A 140 2.29 -15.64 6.36
C ASN A 140 2.56 -14.27 6.98
N LEU A 141 3.79 -13.79 6.90
CA LEU A 141 4.17 -12.45 7.36
C LEU A 141 3.46 -11.36 6.52
N ALA A 142 3.47 -11.48 5.19
CA ALA A 142 2.76 -10.55 4.31
C ALA A 142 1.25 -10.55 4.56
N MET A 143 0.66 -11.72 4.82
CA MET A 143 -0.75 -11.84 5.22
C MET A 143 -1.04 -11.19 6.58
N HIS A 144 -0.15 -11.37 7.56
CA HIS A 144 -0.28 -10.75 8.88
C HIS A 144 -0.25 -9.22 8.78
N ILE A 145 0.72 -8.68 8.04
CA ILE A 145 0.83 -7.23 7.80
C ILE A 145 -0.41 -6.70 7.08
N ALA A 146 -0.96 -7.43 6.10
CA ALA A 146 -2.19 -7.03 5.42
C ALA A 146 -3.40 -6.95 6.36
N ALA A 147 -3.47 -7.82 7.36
CA ALA A 147 -4.59 -7.90 8.30
C ALA A 147 -4.49 -6.88 9.44
N PHE A 148 -3.28 -6.68 9.99
CA PHE A 148 -3.07 -5.84 11.18
C PHE A 148 -2.60 -4.42 10.87
N ASN A 149 -2.05 -4.19 9.67
CA ASN A 149 -1.48 -2.90 9.25
C ASN A 149 -0.61 -2.26 10.35
N PRO A 150 0.46 -2.96 10.80
CA PRO A 150 1.34 -2.44 11.84
C PRO A 150 1.94 -1.09 11.42
N VAL A 151 2.28 -0.27 12.42
CA VAL A 151 2.87 1.06 12.21
C VAL A 151 4.40 1.02 12.10
N ALA A 152 5.01 -0.06 12.57
CA ALA A 152 6.45 -0.28 12.62
C ALA A 152 6.77 -1.78 12.65
N VAL A 153 8.02 -2.15 12.36
CA VAL A 153 8.51 -3.54 12.46
C VAL A 153 8.87 -3.87 13.91
N ASP A 154 9.67 -3.00 14.53
CA ASP A 154 10.07 -3.10 15.93
C ASP A 154 9.53 -1.89 16.73
N ASP A 155 9.48 -2.02 18.06
CA ASP A 155 8.91 -0.99 18.96
C ASP A 155 9.71 0.32 18.89
N GLU A 156 11.02 0.22 18.68
CA GLU A 156 11.95 1.34 18.57
C GLU A 156 11.76 2.17 17.29
N ASP A 157 11.14 1.58 16.26
CA ASP A 157 10.88 2.25 14.98
C ASP A 157 9.58 3.07 14.99
N VAL A 158 8.82 3.04 16.10
CA VAL A 158 7.61 3.84 16.23
C VAL A 158 7.99 5.32 16.40
N ALA A 159 7.52 6.16 15.48
CA ALA A 159 7.80 7.59 15.50
C ALA A 159 7.34 8.25 16.82
N ALA A 160 8.17 9.12 17.37
CA ALA A 160 7.93 9.75 18.66
C ALA A 160 6.63 10.58 18.71
N ASP A 161 6.20 11.14 17.58
CA ASP A 161 4.93 11.88 17.48
C ASP A 161 3.70 10.95 17.55
N VAL A 162 3.80 9.72 17.04
CA VAL A 162 2.78 8.68 17.17
C VAL A 162 2.67 8.27 18.63
N LEU A 163 3.80 8.00 19.30
CA LEU A 163 3.82 7.65 20.73
C LEU A 163 3.22 8.78 21.59
N ALA A 164 3.61 10.03 21.34
CA ALA A 164 3.08 11.18 22.07
C ALA A 164 1.56 11.32 21.88
N ARG A 165 1.08 11.20 20.63
CA ARG A 165 -0.34 11.27 20.31
C ARG A 165 -1.14 10.16 20.99
N GLU A 166 -0.65 8.93 21.00
CA GLU A 166 -1.32 7.82 21.67
C GLU A 166 -1.34 8.01 23.19
N LYS A 167 -0.25 8.51 23.80
CA LYS A 167 -0.22 8.88 25.22
C LYS A 167 -1.29 9.92 25.56
N ASP A 168 -1.38 11.00 24.78
CA ASP A 168 -2.40 12.05 24.98
C ASP A 168 -3.83 11.48 24.91
N ILE A 169 -4.11 10.59 23.96
CA ILE A 169 -5.41 9.92 23.81
C ILE A 169 -5.72 9.04 25.03
N ILE A 170 -4.74 8.28 25.52
CA ILE A 170 -4.90 7.40 26.68
C ILE A 170 -5.17 8.22 27.94
N GLU A 171 -4.40 9.28 28.17
CA GLU A 171 -4.60 10.19 29.29
C GLU A 171 -5.98 10.86 29.25
N ALA A 172 -6.41 11.34 28.08
CA ALA A 172 -7.72 11.94 27.90
C ALA A 172 -8.85 10.95 28.25
N LYS A 173 -8.78 9.72 27.70
CA LYS A 173 -9.75 8.65 28.02
C LYS A 173 -9.76 8.30 29.50
N ALA A 174 -8.59 8.31 30.15
CA ALA A 174 -8.48 8.00 31.56
C ALA A 174 -9.13 9.09 32.43
N ARG A 175 -8.90 10.37 32.13
CA ARG A 175 -9.57 11.51 32.78
C ARG A 175 -11.09 11.45 32.60
N GLU A 176 -11.57 11.11 31.40
CA GLU A 176 -13.01 10.96 31.12
C GLU A 176 -13.67 9.78 31.84
N SER A 177 -12.89 8.75 32.22
CA SER A 177 -13.43 7.53 32.84
C SER A 177 -13.87 7.69 34.29
N GLY A 178 -13.57 8.84 34.93
CA GLY A 178 -13.96 9.14 36.31
C GLY A 178 -13.31 8.24 37.38
N LYS A 179 -12.29 7.46 37.00
CA LYS A 179 -11.53 6.60 37.92
C LYS A 179 -10.48 7.42 38.68
N PRO A 180 -10.20 7.12 39.96
CA PRO A 180 -9.19 7.84 40.73
C PRO A 180 -7.79 7.69 40.10
N ASP A 181 -6.98 8.76 40.17
CA ASP A 181 -5.71 8.93 39.45
C ASP A 181 -4.71 7.79 39.67
N ASN A 182 -4.75 7.14 40.84
CA ASN A 182 -3.91 6.00 41.21
C ASN A 182 -4.17 4.71 40.39
N ILE A 183 -5.30 4.61 39.69
CA ILE A 183 -5.62 3.50 38.77
C ILE A 183 -5.15 3.83 37.34
N VAL A 184 -5.08 5.11 36.98
CA VAL A 184 -4.71 5.59 35.64
C VAL A 184 -3.22 5.42 35.38
N GLU A 185 -2.38 5.80 36.34
CA GLU A 185 -0.91 5.74 36.23
C GLU A 185 -0.38 4.30 36.07
N LYS A 186 -1.12 3.29 36.57
CA LYS A 186 -0.74 1.86 36.46
C LYS A 186 -0.97 1.28 35.07
N ASN A 187 -1.88 1.85 34.28
CA ASN A 187 -2.15 1.43 32.89
C ASN A 187 -1.19 2.08 31.89
N ASP A 188 -0.61 3.22 32.24
CA ASP A 188 0.35 3.99 31.42
C ASP A 188 1.73 3.29 31.32
N ARG A 189 2.16 2.60 32.39
CA ARG A 189 3.44 1.85 32.43
C ARG A 189 3.49 0.57 31.59
N ARG A 190 2.50 0.30 30.75
CA ARG A 190 2.44 -0.92 29.93
C ARG A 190 3.22 -0.82 28.63
N TRP A 191 3.58 0.41 28.22
CA TRP A 191 4.44 0.67 27.07
C TRP A 191 5.84 1.07 27.55
N PRO A 192 6.92 0.57 26.93
CA PRO A 192 8.27 1.03 27.26
C PRO A 192 8.37 2.54 27.01
N THR A 193 8.94 3.25 27.98
CA THR A 193 9.28 4.67 27.92
C THR A 193 10.55 4.91 27.13
#